data_AF-A0AAV0JCG7-F1
#
_entry.id   AF-A0AAV0JCG7-F1
#
_cell.length_a   1.000
_cell.length_b   1.000
_cell.length_c   1.000
_cell.angle_alpha   90.00
_cell.angle_beta   90.00
_cell.angle_gamma   90.00
#
_symmetry.space_group_name_H-M   'P 1'
#
loop_
_entity.id
_entity.type
_entity.pdbx_description
1 polymer ?
#
loop_
_entity_poly.entity_id
_entity_poly.type
_entity_poly.pdbx_seq_one_letter_code
_entity_poly.pdbx_strand_id
1 'polypeptide(L)'
;MQPFGLFLFIALAVILVPGAVSWSKEGHMITCRIAQNLLKPEAAHAVAQLLPETVNGDLSALCVWPDQIRHWYRYRWTSPLHFIDTPDDSCTFDHSIICTSGDCVKDRCVAGAIQNFTSQLSHYKEGSTDRRFNLADNLTEALLFLSHFMGDIHQPLHVGFTSDEGGNTIDLRWFRHKSNLHHVRISNHIFFPTSNSF
;
A
#
# COMPACT_ATOMS: atom_id res chain seq x y z
N MET A 1 4.28 -45.50 4.10
CA MET A 1 3.49 -44.28 4.35
C MET A 1 3.41 -43.52 3.03
N GLN A 2 2.24 -43.48 2.40
CA GLN A 2 2.10 -43.06 1.00
C GLN A 2 2.22 -41.53 0.85
N PRO A 3 3.06 -41.02 -0.08
CA PRO A 3 3.27 -39.58 -0.28
C PRO A 3 2.04 -38.85 -0.85
N PHE A 4 1.02 -39.59 -1.29
CA PHE A 4 -0.25 -39.06 -1.78
C PHE A 4 -0.99 -38.18 -0.76
N GLY A 5 -0.93 -38.53 0.53
CA GLY A 5 -1.58 -37.75 1.59
C GLY A 5 -0.95 -36.36 1.75
N LEU A 6 0.37 -36.25 1.57
CA LEU A 6 1.10 -34.99 1.67
C LEU A 6 0.81 -34.08 0.47
N PHE A 7 0.77 -34.64 -0.74
CA PHE A 7 0.42 -33.88 -1.95
C PHE A 7 -1.01 -33.34 -1.90
N LEU A 8 -1.97 -34.13 -1.39
CA LEU A 8 -3.35 -33.68 -1.23
C LEU A 8 -3.47 -32.59 -0.16
N PHE A 9 -2.74 -32.70 0.95
CA PHE A 9 -2.70 -31.68 2.00
C PHE A 9 -2.09 -30.36 1.52
N ILE A 10 -0.99 -30.42 0.77
CA ILE A 10 -0.35 -29.23 0.18
C ILE A 10 -1.30 -28.59 -0.85
N ALA A 11 -1.95 -29.38 -1.71
CA ALA A 11 -2.91 -28.86 -2.69
C ALA A 11 -4.13 -28.20 -2.02
N LEU A 12 -4.64 -28.76 -0.92
CA LEU A 12 -5.75 -28.18 -0.16
C LEU A 12 -5.34 -26.90 0.58
N ALA A 13 -4.11 -26.82 1.08
CA ALA A 13 -3.56 -25.65 1.75
C ALA A 13 -3.38 -24.45 0.80
N VAL A 14 -3.06 -24.70 -0.48
CA VAL A 14 -2.93 -23.65 -1.50
C VAL A 14 -4.28 -23.01 -1.86
N ILE A 15 -5.39 -23.75 -1.75
CA ILE A 15 -6.76 -23.25 -2.03
C ILE A 15 -7.28 -22.34 -0.89
N LEU A 16 -6.73 -22.48 0.31
CA LEU A 16 -7.12 -21.69 1.49
C LEU A 16 -6.36 -20.36 1.61
N VAL A 17 -5.42 -20.06 0.72
CA VAL A 17 -4.78 -18.74 0.67
C VAL A 17 -5.78 -17.79 0.02
N PRO A 18 -6.30 -16.77 0.74
CA PRO A 18 -7.08 -15.72 0.10
C PRO A 18 -6.21 -15.12 -1.00
N GLY A 19 -6.72 -15.10 -2.23
CA GLY A 19 -6.03 -14.42 -3.33
C GLY A 19 -5.72 -13.00 -2.89
N ALA A 20 -4.44 -12.64 -2.88
CA ALA A 20 -4.01 -11.30 -2.54
C ALA A 20 -4.63 -10.35 -3.57
N VAL A 21 -5.63 -9.58 -3.12
CA VAL A 21 -6.25 -8.52 -3.91
C VAL A 21 -5.23 -7.38 -3.94
N SER A 22 -4.46 -7.29 -5.01
CA SER A 22 -3.43 -6.26 -5.14
C SER A 22 -3.98 -4.95 -5.70
N TRP A 23 -3.28 -3.88 -5.34
CA TRP A 23 -3.84 -2.56 -5.14
C TRP A 23 -3.61 -1.64 -6.34
N SER A 24 -4.71 -1.32 -7.02
CA SER A 24 -4.91 -0.11 -7.82
C SER A 24 -5.81 0.82 -6.99
N LYS A 25 -6.49 1.77 -7.62
CA LYS A 25 -7.50 2.61 -6.97
C LYS A 25 -8.45 1.77 -6.09
N GLU A 26 -8.97 0.67 -6.64
CA GLU A 26 -9.96 -0.21 -6.01
C GLU A 26 -9.40 -0.93 -4.79
N GLY A 27 -8.15 -1.37 -4.87
CA GLY A 27 -7.46 -1.87 -3.71
C GLY A 27 -7.50 -0.82 -2.61
N HIS A 28 -6.85 0.32 -2.79
CA HIS A 28 -6.70 1.26 -1.66
C HIS A 28 -8.04 1.64 -1.01
N MET A 29 -9.10 1.77 -1.83
CA MET A 29 -10.46 1.96 -1.34
C MET A 29 -10.93 0.79 -0.45
N ILE A 30 -10.76 -0.47 -0.89
CA ILE A 30 -11.11 -1.67 -0.12
C ILE A 30 -10.32 -1.75 1.20
N THR A 31 -8.99 -1.56 1.18
CA THR A 31 -8.16 -1.63 2.41
C THR A 31 -8.63 -0.62 3.43
N CYS A 32 -8.81 0.62 2.99
CA CYS A 32 -9.24 1.68 3.88
C CYS A 32 -10.66 1.48 4.39
N ARG A 33 -11.56 0.94 3.56
CA ARG A 33 -12.92 0.64 4.01
C ARG A 33 -12.94 -0.46 5.06
N ILE A 34 -12.17 -1.53 4.87
CA ILE A 34 -12.01 -2.61 5.85
C ILE A 34 -11.40 -2.05 7.14
N ALA A 35 -10.31 -1.28 7.04
CA ALA A 35 -9.64 -0.69 8.19
C ALA A 35 -10.60 0.23 8.98
N GLN A 36 -11.34 1.10 8.29
CA GLN A 36 -12.27 2.03 8.92
C GLN A 36 -13.38 1.32 9.70
N ASN A 37 -13.90 0.21 9.19
CA ASN A 37 -14.92 -0.60 9.87
C ASN A 37 -14.39 -1.33 11.12
N LEU A 38 -13.08 -1.47 11.26
CA LEU A 38 -12.42 -2.15 12.38
C LEU A 38 -11.82 -1.18 13.41
N LEU A 39 -11.99 0.14 13.22
CA LEU A 39 -11.48 1.14 14.14
C LEU A 39 -12.20 1.07 15.50
N LYS A 40 -11.41 1.21 16.57
CA LYS A 40 -11.95 1.47 17.91
C LYS A 40 -12.62 2.85 17.94
N PRO A 41 -13.60 3.10 18.84
CA PRO A 41 -14.33 4.36 18.89
C PRO A 41 -13.44 5.62 18.93
N GLU A 42 -12.33 5.57 19.68
CA GLU A 42 -11.41 6.70 19.80
C GLU A 42 -10.69 6.99 18.47
N ALA A 43 -10.29 5.94 17.75
CA ALA A 43 -9.63 6.06 16.46
C ALA A 43 -10.62 6.48 15.36
N ALA A 44 -11.83 5.95 15.37
CA ALA A 44 -12.90 6.35 14.46
C ALA A 44 -13.24 7.83 14.61
N HIS A 45 -13.30 8.34 15.84
CA HIS A 45 -13.49 9.75 16.11
C HIS A 45 -12.34 10.61 15.58
N ALA A 46 -11.08 10.22 15.85
CA ALA A 46 -9.91 10.96 15.35
C ALA A 46 -9.87 11.01 13.81
N VAL A 47 -10.14 9.88 13.14
CA VAL A 47 -10.23 9.82 11.67
C VAL A 47 -11.32 10.76 11.16
N ALA A 48 -12.49 10.77 11.77
CA ALA A 48 -13.58 11.67 11.37
C ALA A 48 -13.24 13.15 11.55
N GLN A 49 -12.41 13.51 12.54
CA GLN A 49 -11.96 14.90 12.76
C GLN A 49 -10.87 15.34 11.76
N LEU A 50 -10.02 14.41 11.31
CA LEU A 50 -8.94 14.69 10.36
C LEU A 50 -9.43 14.69 8.91
N LEU A 51 -10.50 13.97 8.59
CA LEU A 51 -11.02 13.96 7.23
C LEU A 51 -11.77 15.25 6.89
N PRO A 52 -11.62 15.78 5.66
CA PRO A 52 -12.37 16.95 5.24
C PRO A 52 -13.87 16.64 5.15
N GLU A 53 -14.71 17.63 5.43
CA GLU A 53 -16.18 17.47 5.39
C GLU A 53 -16.68 16.96 4.03
N THR A 54 -15.98 17.27 2.95
CA THR A 54 -16.35 16.88 1.58
C THR A 54 -16.47 15.37 1.35
N VAL A 55 -15.83 14.54 2.18
CA VAL A 55 -15.89 13.08 2.06
C VAL A 55 -16.84 12.42 3.07
N ASN A 56 -17.59 13.22 3.85
CA ASN A 56 -18.56 12.74 4.83
C ASN A 56 -18.01 11.64 5.76
N GLY A 57 -16.75 11.79 6.17
CA GLY A 57 -16.06 10.85 7.05
C GLY A 57 -15.66 9.53 6.38
N ASP A 58 -15.77 9.35 5.07
CA ASP A 58 -15.34 8.14 4.37
C ASP A 58 -13.83 8.19 4.06
N LEU A 59 -13.03 7.40 4.78
CA LEU A 59 -11.57 7.35 4.59
C LEU A 59 -11.22 6.77 3.21
N SER A 60 -12.01 5.81 2.72
CA SER A 60 -11.73 5.12 1.46
C SER A 60 -11.76 6.07 0.26
N ALA A 61 -12.52 7.16 0.34
CA ALA A 61 -12.62 8.18 -0.70
C ALA A 61 -11.30 8.91 -0.97
N LEU A 62 -10.40 8.98 0.02
CA LEU A 62 -9.12 9.70 -0.08
C LEU A 62 -7.89 8.80 -0.03
N CYS A 63 -8.05 7.49 0.12
CA CYS A 63 -6.90 6.57 0.20
C CYS A 63 -6.11 6.42 -1.10
N VAL A 64 -6.56 6.99 -2.21
CA VAL A 64 -5.83 7.04 -3.49
C VAL A 64 -5.11 8.38 -3.68
N TRP A 65 -5.32 9.33 -2.76
CA TRP A 65 -4.74 10.67 -2.86
C TRP A 65 -3.21 10.67 -2.99
N PRO A 66 -2.43 9.84 -2.26
CA PRO A 66 -0.98 9.80 -2.41
C PRO A 66 -0.49 9.46 -3.83
N ASP A 67 -1.19 8.56 -4.52
CA ASP A 67 -0.89 8.24 -5.93
C ASP A 67 -1.15 9.41 -6.88
N GLN A 68 -2.09 10.30 -6.55
CA GLN A 68 -2.40 11.46 -7.38
C GLN A 68 -1.33 12.54 -7.21
N ILE A 69 -0.89 12.78 -5.97
CA ILE A 69 0.01 13.89 -5.65
C ILE A 69 1.49 13.55 -5.89
N ARG A 70 1.91 12.29 -5.91
CA ARG A 70 3.32 11.90 -6.15
C ARG A 70 3.90 12.44 -7.47
N HIS A 71 3.06 12.82 -8.42
CA HIS A 71 3.45 13.43 -9.69
C HIS A 71 3.57 14.97 -9.63
N TRP A 72 3.05 15.60 -8.58
CA TRP A 72 3.07 17.06 -8.41
C TRP A 72 4.47 17.50 -7.96
N TYR A 73 4.94 18.64 -8.46
CA TYR A 73 6.28 19.14 -8.15
C TYR A 73 6.56 19.22 -6.64
N ARG A 74 5.58 19.68 -5.85
CA ARG A 74 5.66 19.80 -4.38
C ARG A 74 5.80 18.46 -3.66
N TYR A 75 5.25 17.38 -4.21
CA TYR A 75 5.18 16.06 -3.57
C TYR A 75 5.98 15.00 -4.33
N ARG A 76 6.80 15.38 -5.31
CA ARG A 76 7.66 14.44 -6.04
C ARG A 76 8.59 13.63 -5.12
N TRP A 77 8.84 14.17 -3.93
CA TRP A 77 9.63 13.49 -2.90
C TRP A 77 8.96 12.23 -2.34
N THR A 78 7.62 12.10 -2.45
CA THR A 78 6.84 10.96 -1.93
C THR A 78 6.87 9.75 -2.85
N SER A 79 7.22 9.89 -4.13
CA SER A 79 7.21 8.78 -5.10
C SER A 79 7.97 7.52 -4.62
N PRO A 80 9.21 7.60 -4.09
CA PRO A 80 9.92 6.41 -3.58
C PRO A 80 9.35 5.85 -2.27
N LEU A 81 8.40 6.54 -1.64
CA LEU A 81 7.75 6.05 -0.41
C LEU A 81 6.67 4.99 -0.70
N HIS A 82 6.31 4.75 -1.95
CA HIS A 82 5.28 3.77 -2.33
C HIS A 82 5.80 2.33 -2.40
N PHE A 83 7.11 2.12 -2.39
CA PHE A 83 7.70 0.81 -2.62
C PHE A 83 9.03 0.62 -1.86
N ILE A 84 9.56 -0.58 -2.00
CA ILE A 84 10.85 -1.04 -1.55
C ILE A 84 11.48 -1.80 -2.73
N ASP A 85 12.67 -1.38 -3.14
CA ASP A 85 13.49 -2.10 -4.10
C ASP A 85 14.45 -3.03 -3.36
N THR A 86 14.29 -4.33 -3.57
CA THR A 86 15.17 -5.36 -2.99
C THR A 86 16.24 -5.79 -4.00
N PRO A 87 17.44 -6.19 -3.54
CA PRO A 87 18.46 -6.74 -4.43
C PRO A 87 17.93 -7.97 -5.17
N ASP A 88 18.30 -8.08 -6.44
CA ASP A 88 17.91 -9.20 -7.30
C ASP A 88 18.30 -10.54 -6.66
N ASP A 89 17.43 -11.54 -6.80
CA ASP A 89 17.61 -12.92 -6.32
C ASP A 89 17.85 -13.08 -4.80
N SER A 90 17.80 -12.01 -4.02
CA SER A 90 18.01 -12.07 -2.58
C SER A 90 16.82 -12.72 -1.86
N CYS A 91 15.60 -12.58 -2.40
CA CYS A 91 14.33 -13.00 -1.80
C CYS A 91 14.23 -12.72 -0.29
N THR A 92 14.95 -11.70 0.19
CA THR A 92 15.16 -11.39 1.61
C THR A 92 14.97 -9.90 1.80
N PHE A 93 14.43 -9.56 2.97
CA PHE A 93 14.24 -8.17 3.37
C PHE A 93 15.09 -7.85 4.61
N ASP A 94 16.09 -6.99 4.44
CA ASP A 94 16.85 -6.36 5.53
C ASP A 94 16.60 -4.86 5.54
N HIS A 95 15.85 -4.37 6.53
CA HIS A 95 15.48 -2.97 6.65
C HIS A 95 16.69 -2.00 6.63
N SER A 96 17.82 -2.40 7.23
CA SER A 96 19.00 -1.54 7.35
C SER A 96 19.73 -1.32 6.02
N ILE A 97 19.57 -2.26 5.08
CA ILE A 97 20.20 -2.26 3.77
C ILE A 97 19.23 -1.73 2.70
N ILE A 98 17.96 -2.09 2.82
CA ILE A 98 16.98 -1.99 1.74
C ILE A 98 16.15 -0.70 1.81
N CYS A 99 15.95 -0.11 2.99
CA CYS A 99 15.21 1.15 3.12
C CYS A 99 16.08 2.39 2.92
N THR A 100 17.02 2.30 1.97
CA THR A 100 17.81 3.43 1.51
C THR A 100 17.48 3.61 0.03
N SER A 101 16.89 4.76 -0.33
CA SER A 101 16.60 5.07 -1.74
C SER A 101 17.90 5.11 -2.55
N GLY A 102 17.83 4.94 -3.88
CA GLY A 102 18.99 4.96 -4.78
C GLY A 102 19.81 6.27 -4.75
N ASP A 103 19.29 7.31 -4.10
CA ASP A 103 19.99 8.57 -3.76
C ASP A 103 20.70 8.54 -2.38
N CYS A 104 20.83 7.36 -1.77
CA CYS A 104 21.43 7.13 -0.45
C CYS A 104 20.70 7.80 0.72
N VAL A 105 19.44 8.24 0.54
CA VAL A 105 18.63 8.79 1.64
C VAL A 105 18.01 7.64 2.43
N LYS A 106 18.38 7.54 3.71
CA LYS A 106 17.81 6.56 4.66
C LYS A 106 16.33 6.81 4.89
N ASP A 107 15.59 5.74 5.16
CA ASP A 107 14.16 5.69 5.49
C ASP A 107 13.22 6.17 4.38
N ARG A 108 13.74 6.28 3.15
CA ARG A 108 12.99 6.74 1.98
C ARG A 108 12.42 5.55 1.19
N CYS A 109 11.62 4.76 1.89
CA CYS A 109 10.93 3.56 1.40
C CYS A 109 9.54 3.49 2.07
N VAL A 110 8.66 2.58 1.63
CA VAL A 110 7.32 2.43 2.24
C VAL A 110 7.36 2.07 3.73
N ALA A 111 8.29 1.23 4.18
CA ALA A 111 8.41 0.89 5.60
C ALA A 111 8.87 2.08 6.48
N GLY A 112 9.76 2.93 5.96
CA GLY A 112 10.19 4.16 6.63
C GLY A 112 9.08 5.20 6.66
N ALA A 113 8.31 5.31 5.58
CA ALA A 113 7.13 6.17 5.52
C ALA A 113 6.08 5.78 6.56
N ILE A 114 5.77 4.48 6.69
CA ILE A 114 4.83 3.98 7.70
C ILE A 114 5.31 4.36 9.11
N GLN A 115 6.58 4.16 9.43
CA GLN A 115 7.14 4.54 10.74
C GLN A 115 7.02 6.05 10.98
N ASN A 116 7.39 6.87 9.99
CA ASN A 116 7.32 8.32 10.06
C ASN A 116 5.88 8.78 10.32
N PHE A 117 4.93 8.46 9.44
CA PHE A 117 3.55 8.96 9.58
C PHE A 117 2.82 8.38 10.79
N THR A 118 3.16 7.17 11.24
CA THR A 118 2.69 6.64 12.52
C THR A 118 3.17 7.50 13.69
N SER A 119 4.46 7.88 13.70
CA SER A 119 5.01 8.78 14.71
C SER A 119 4.33 10.15 14.68
N GLN A 120 4.05 10.71 13.50
CA GLN A 120 3.35 12.00 13.39
C GLN A 120 1.95 11.92 14.01
N LEU A 121 1.19 10.87 13.71
CA LEU A 121 -0.16 10.67 14.24
C LEU A 121 -0.20 10.35 15.73
N SER A 122 0.88 9.78 16.31
CA SER A 122 0.94 9.57 17.76
C SER A 122 0.89 10.87 18.57
N HIS A 123 1.33 11.99 17.98
CA HIS A 123 1.27 13.31 18.61
C HIS A 123 -0.11 14.00 18.50
N TYR A 124 -1.10 13.36 17.85
CA TYR A 124 -2.46 13.91 17.69
C TYR A 124 -3.13 14.25 19.03
N LYS A 125 -3.03 13.36 20.03
CA LYS A 125 -3.74 13.53 21.32
C LYS A 125 -3.07 14.53 22.25
N GLU A 126 -1.74 14.56 22.25
CA GLU A 126 -0.97 15.37 23.19
C GLU A 126 -0.86 16.83 22.73
N GLY A 127 -1.04 17.07 21.42
CA GLY A 127 -0.62 18.31 20.80
C GLY A 127 0.91 18.37 20.80
N SER A 128 1.52 18.66 19.67
CA SER A 128 2.98 18.84 19.66
C SER A 128 3.31 20.26 20.12
N THR A 129 4.51 20.50 20.65
CA THR A 129 5.05 21.87 20.71
C THR A 129 5.74 22.25 19.40
N ASP A 130 6.03 21.26 18.54
CA ASP A 130 6.53 21.46 17.20
C ASP A 130 5.39 21.87 16.27
N ARG A 131 5.49 23.10 15.74
CA ARG A 131 4.53 23.66 14.77
C ARG A 131 4.31 22.79 13.55
N ARG A 132 5.26 21.91 13.20
CA ARG A 132 5.13 20.96 12.09
C ARG A 132 4.01 19.96 12.33
N PHE A 133 3.83 19.45 13.55
CA PHE A 133 2.82 18.42 13.84
C PHE A 133 1.47 18.98 14.32
N ASN A 134 1.32 20.32 14.34
CA ASN A 134 0.14 21.00 14.86
C ASN A 134 -0.81 21.57 13.80
N LEU A 135 -0.46 21.45 12.52
CA LEU A 135 -1.36 21.84 11.44
C LEU A 135 -2.30 20.67 11.16
N ALA A 136 -3.61 20.88 11.30
CA ALA A 136 -4.63 19.88 10.98
C ALA A 136 -4.45 19.32 9.56
N ASP A 137 -4.05 20.16 8.61
CA ASP A 137 -3.72 19.76 7.23
C ASP A 137 -2.56 18.75 7.18
N ASN A 138 -1.54 18.92 8.03
CA ASN A 138 -0.39 18.00 8.04
C ASN A 138 -0.74 16.64 8.67
N LEU A 139 -1.58 16.62 9.71
CA LEU A 139 -2.06 15.37 10.30
C LEU A 139 -3.07 14.65 9.37
N THR A 140 -3.81 15.41 8.57
CA THR A 140 -4.64 14.85 7.49
C THR A 140 -3.77 14.18 6.44
N GLU A 141 -2.73 14.86 5.95
CA GLU A 141 -1.75 14.27 5.03
C GLU A 141 -1.13 13.00 5.64
N ALA A 142 -0.71 13.04 6.91
CA ALA A 142 -0.13 11.88 7.60
C ALA A 142 -1.11 10.70 7.66
N LEU A 143 -2.39 10.94 7.95
CA LEU A 143 -3.43 9.90 7.93
C LEU A 143 -3.60 9.28 6.54
N LEU A 144 -3.66 10.11 5.50
CA LEU A 144 -3.85 9.64 4.12
C LEU A 144 -2.63 8.88 3.62
N PHE A 145 -1.43 9.38 3.89
CA PHE A 145 -0.18 8.68 3.58
C PHE A 145 -0.08 7.34 4.30
N LEU A 146 -0.31 7.31 5.62
CA LEU A 146 -0.24 6.07 6.38
C LEU A 146 -1.24 5.03 5.86
N SER A 147 -2.49 5.44 5.61
CA SER A 147 -3.55 4.56 5.13
C SER A 147 -3.22 3.98 3.76
N HIS A 148 -2.65 4.78 2.86
CA HIS A 148 -2.22 4.36 1.54
C HIS A 148 -1.01 3.42 1.59
N PHE A 149 0.06 3.81 2.30
CA PHE A 149 1.30 3.05 2.39
C PHE A 149 1.14 1.71 3.11
N MET A 150 0.20 1.63 4.06
CA MET A 150 -0.22 0.35 4.62
C MET A 150 -0.85 -0.57 3.56
N GLY A 151 -1.51 -0.04 2.53
CA GLY A 151 -1.94 -0.83 1.37
C GLY A 151 -0.74 -1.26 0.50
N ASP A 152 0.12 -0.30 0.15
CA ASP A 152 1.28 -0.52 -0.71
C ASP A 152 2.22 -1.60 -0.17
N ILE A 153 2.57 -1.57 1.12
CA ILE A 153 3.50 -2.56 1.69
C ILE A 153 2.94 -3.99 1.64
N HIS A 154 1.61 -4.15 1.57
CA HIS A 154 0.96 -5.46 1.40
C HIS A 154 0.80 -5.86 -0.07
N GLN A 155 1.17 -4.99 -1.00
CA GLN A 155 1.28 -5.29 -2.43
C GLN A 155 2.62 -6.01 -2.67
N PRO A 156 2.65 -7.30 -3.09
CA PRO A 156 3.91 -8.04 -3.11
C PRO A 156 4.95 -7.59 -4.16
N LEU A 157 4.55 -6.89 -5.22
CA LEU A 157 5.42 -6.21 -6.20
C LEU A 157 5.83 -4.79 -5.82
N HIS A 158 5.24 -4.18 -4.79
CA HIS A 158 5.80 -2.97 -4.18
C HIS A 158 6.97 -3.30 -3.24
N VAL A 159 7.24 -4.58 -2.99
CA VAL A 159 8.44 -5.07 -2.31
C VAL A 159 9.13 -6.06 -3.26
N GLY A 160 9.59 -5.54 -4.39
CA GLY A 160 10.04 -6.31 -5.55
C GLY A 160 11.54 -6.14 -5.83
N PHE A 161 11.99 -6.65 -6.98
CA PHE A 161 13.38 -6.51 -7.39
C PHE A 161 13.67 -5.14 -8.01
N THR A 162 14.89 -4.66 -7.80
CA THR A 162 15.34 -3.40 -8.40
C THR A 162 15.46 -3.51 -9.92
N SER A 163 15.98 -4.62 -10.44
CA SER A 163 16.23 -4.79 -11.88
C SER A 163 14.97 -4.77 -12.75
N ASP A 164 13.84 -5.23 -12.20
CA ASP A 164 12.58 -5.30 -12.90
C ASP A 164 11.60 -4.17 -12.55
N GLU A 165 12.04 -3.20 -11.73
CA GLU A 165 11.22 -2.12 -11.17
C GLU A 165 9.95 -2.66 -10.50
N GLY A 166 10.08 -3.73 -9.70
CA GLY A 166 8.94 -4.43 -9.12
C GLY A 166 8.04 -5.09 -10.18
N GLY A 167 8.62 -5.58 -11.27
CA GLY A 167 7.93 -6.18 -12.40
C GLY A 167 7.26 -5.18 -13.37
N ASN A 168 7.59 -3.89 -13.30
CA ASN A 168 7.11 -2.90 -14.28
C ASN A 168 7.74 -3.10 -15.67
N THR A 169 8.98 -3.61 -15.71
CA THR A 169 9.69 -3.87 -16.99
C THR A 169 9.43 -5.27 -17.54
N ILE A 170 8.67 -6.11 -16.82
CA ILE A 170 8.26 -7.44 -17.28
C ILE A 170 6.96 -7.31 -18.09
N ASP A 171 7.12 -7.08 -19.39
CA ASP A 171 6.01 -7.02 -20.35
C ASP A 171 5.34 -8.38 -20.53
N LEU A 172 4.01 -8.40 -20.53
CA LEU A 172 3.21 -9.59 -20.76
C LEU A 172 1.87 -9.26 -21.45
N ARG A 173 1.06 -10.29 -21.65
CA ARG A 173 -0.34 -10.12 -22.07
C ARG A 173 -1.25 -10.70 -21.00
N TRP A 174 -2.20 -9.89 -20.56
CA TRP A 174 -3.30 -10.33 -19.72
C TRP A 174 -4.51 -10.52 -20.62
N PHE A 175 -4.84 -11.78 -20.91
CA PHE A 175 -5.81 -12.14 -21.96
C PHE A 175 -5.50 -11.43 -23.29
N ARG A 176 -6.40 -10.55 -23.75
CA ARG A 176 -6.28 -9.84 -25.02
C ARG A 176 -5.53 -8.51 -24.89
N HIS A 177 -5.21 -8.07 -23.69
CA HIS A 177 -4.61 -6.77 -23.41
C HIS A 177 -3.11 -6.89 -23.14
N LYS A 178 -2.33 -5.95 -23.67
CA LYS A 178 -0.92 -5.78 -23.27
C LYS A 178 -0.90 -5.15 -21.87
N SER A 179 -0.02 -5.63 -21.00
CA SER A 179 0.18 -5.15 -19.62
C SER A 179 1.60 -5.48 -19.18
N ASN A 180 2.02 -5.03 -18.00
CA ASN A 180 3.21 -5.56 -17.33
C ASN A 180 2.82 -6.36 -16.07
N LEU A 181 3.78 -7.08 -15.47
CA LEU A 181 3.56 -7.92 -14.30
C LEU A 181 3.09 -7.10 -13.08
N HIS A 182 3.67 -5.92 -12.88
CA HIS A 182 3.27 -4.96 -11.84
C HIS A 182 1.78 -4.63 -11.94
N HIS A 183 1.33 -4.23 -13.12
CA HIS A 183 -0.03 -3.80 -13.40
C HIS A 183 -1.07 -4.93 -13.33
N VAL A 184 -0.72 -6.15 -13.77
CA VAL A 184 -1.65 -7.30 -13.70
C VAL A 184 -2.05 -7.63 -12.27
N ARG A 185 -1.10 -7.57 -11.34
CA ARG A 185 -1.40 -7.70 -9.93
C ARG A 185 -2.21 -6.50 -9.44
N ILE A 186 -1.81 -5.28 -9.80
CA ILE A 186 -2.42 -4.02 -9.32
C ILE A 186 -3.90 -3.86 -9.70
N SER A 187 -4.35 -4.21 -10.90
CA SER A 187 -5.70 -3.82 -11.36
C SER A 187 -6.68 -4.96 -11.66
N ASN A 188 -6.20 -6.13 -12.09
CA ASN A 188 -7.04 -7.02 -12.91
C ASN A 188 -7.67 -8.21 -12.18
N HIS A 189 -7.30 -8.50 -10.93
CA HIS A 189 -7.96 -9.58 -10.16
C HIS A 189 -9.33 -9.16 -9.59
N ILE A 190 -9.60 -7.86 -9.48
CA ILE A 190 -10.88 -7.31 -8.99
C ILE A 190 -11.99 -7.44 -10.05
N PHE A 191 -11.65 -7.42 -11.34
CA PHE A 191 -12.63 -7.53 -12.44
C PHE A 191 -13.17 -8.94 -12.69
N PHE A 192 -12.71 -9.95 -11.94
CA PHE A 192 -13.10 -11.34 -12.19
C PHE A 192 -14.40 -11.85 -11.54
N PRO A 193 -15.32 -11.01 -11.00
CA PRO A 193 -16.68 -11.47 -10.80
C PRO A 193 -17.74 -10.46 -11.28
N THR A 194 -17.72 -10.00 -12.54
CA THR A 194 -18.97 -9.47 -13.16
C THR A 194 -19.14 -9.67 -14.67
N SER A 195 -18.12 -10.05 -15.46
CA SER A 195 -18.36 -10.30 -16.90
C SER A 195 -18.64 -11.79 -17.19
N ASN A 196 -19.72 -12.31 -16.59
CA ASN A 196 -20.47 -13.41 -17.20
C ASN A 196 -21.62 -12.76 -17.97
N SER A 197 -21.40 -12.47 -19.25
CA SER A 197 -22.45 -12.10 -20.22
C SER A 197 -21.91 -12.26 -21.65
N PHE A 198 -22.16 -13.46 -22.19
CA PHE A 198 -22.05 -13.92 -23.59
C PHE A 198 -20.66 -14.12 -24.19
#